data_AF-A0A0N1G2W9-F1
#
_entry.id   AF-A0A0N1G2W9-F1
#
_cell.length_a   1.000
_cell.length_b   1.000
_cell.length_c   1.000
_cell.angle_alpha   90.00
_cell.angle_beta   90.00
_cell.angle_gamma   90.00
#
_symmetry.space_group_name_H-M   'P 1'
#
loop_
_entity.id
_entity.type
_entity.pdbx_description
1 polymer ?
#
loop_
_entity_poly.entity_id
_entity_poly.type
_entity_poly.pdbx_seq_one_letter_code
_entity_poly.pdbx_strand_id
1 'polypeptide(L)' 'MRERYPRALAEAMEGFGVAEAAALHGVPVFEVRAVSNAVGPRDRDAWRIGEALGVLAEAFGKLAPVFESWTRHEP' A
#
# COMPACT_ATOMS: atom_id res chain seq x y z
N MET A 1 -11.06 -14.18 9.69
CA MET A 1 -10.85 -12.86 9.05
C MET A 1 -11.58 -12.76 7.71
N ARG A 2 -11.27 -13.62 6.72
CA ARG A 2 -11.96 -13.61 5.40
C ARG A 2 -13.49 -13.77 5.49
N GLU A 3 -13.99 -14.54 6.46
CA GLU A 3 -15.44 -14.64 6.72
C GLU A 3 -16.05 -13.35 7.26
N ARG A 4 -15.30 -12.60 8.08
CA ARG A 4 -15.75 -11.36 8.71
C ARG A 4 -15.59 -10.14 7.79
N TYR A 5 -14.57 -10.15 6.93
CA TYR A 5 -14.25 -9.08 5.99
C TYR A 5 -13.98 -9.66 4.59
N PRO A 6 -15.02 -10.14 3.88
CA PRO A 6 -14.87 -10.90 2.63
C PRO A 6 -14.27 -10.10 1.48
N ARG A 7 -14.30 -8.76 1.56
CA ARG A 7 -13.71 -7.85 0.58
C ARG A 7 -12.33 -7.33 0.96
N ALA A 8 -11.83 -7.62 2.16
CA ALA A 8 -10.50 -7.17 2.57
C ALA A 8 -9.42 -7.97 1.82
N LEU A 9 -8.57 -7.25 1.09
CA LEU A 9 -7.48 -7.84 0.30
C LEU A 9 -6.14 -7.86 1.06
N ALA A 10 -5.96 -6.95 2.02
CA ALA A 10 -4.74 -6.81 2.82
C ALA A 10 -5.07 -6.24 4.21
N GLU A 11 -4.15 -6.42 5.16
CA GLU A 11 -4.14 -5.72 6.44
C GLU A 11 -3.14 -4.56 6.39
N ALA A 12 -3.51 -3.41 6.96
CA ALA A 12 -2.66 -2.23 7.04
C ALA A 12 -2.87 -1.55 8.40
N MET A 13 -1.79 -1.31 9.13
CA MET A 13 -1.86 -0.64 10.44
C MET A 13 -1.43 0.82 10.34
N GLU A 14 -0.35 1.11 9.63
CA GLU A 14 0.24 2.44 9.49
C GLU A 14 -0.45 3.27 8.39
N GLY A 15 -0.75 2.63 7.26
CA GLY A 15 -1.37 3.30 6.10
C GLY A 15 -2.74 3.88 6.40
N PHE A 16 -3.51 3.19 7.26
CA PHE A 16 -4.82 3.67 7.71
C PHE A 16 -4.69 4.99 8.48
N GLY A 17 -3.74 5.11 9.41
CA GLY A 17 -3.52 6.34 10.17
C GLY A 17 -3.12 7.51 9.28
N VAL A 18 -2.27 7.27 8.27
CA VAL A 18 -1.91 8.29 7.28
C VAL A 18 -3.12 8.71 6.45
N ALA A 19 -3.94 7.75 6.00
CA ALA A 19 -5.13 8.04 5.20
C ALA A 19 -6.19 8.82 5.99
N GLU A 20 -6.43 8.47 7.25
CA GLU A 20 -7.33 9.20 8.15
C GLU A 20 -6.86 10.64 8.37
N ALA A 21 -5.57 10.85 8.67
CA ALA A 21 -5.02 12.19 8.80
C ALA A 21 -5.13 12.99 7.49
N ALA A 22 -4.85 12.36 6.36
CA ALA A 22 -4.96 12.99 5.05
C ALA A 22 -6.40 13.44 4.75
N ALA A 23 -7.39 12.59 5.04
CA ALA A 23 -8.80 12.91 4.89
C ALA A 23 -9.23 14.08 5.78
N LEU A 24 -8.80 14.09 7.05
CA LEU A 24 -9.08 15.20 7.99
C LEU A 24 -8.54 16.55 7.51
N HIS A 25 -7.39 16.55 6.83
CA HIS A 25 -6.74 17.76 6.33
C HIS A 25 -7.02 18.08 4.86
N GLY A 26 -7.85 17.27 4.18
CA GLY A 26 -8.18 17.47 2.77
C GLY A 26 -6.97 17.35 1.83
N VAL A 27 -5.95 16.58 2.21
CA VAL A 27 -4.75 16.37 1.38
C VAL A 27 -4.85 15.03 0.63
N PRO A 28 -4.53 14.99 -0.67
CA PRO A 28 -4.49 13.74 -1.41
C PRO A 28 -3.47 12.77 -0.82
N VAL A 29 -3.82 11.48 -0.79
CA VAL A 29 -2.95 10.41 -0.32
C VAL A 29 -3.08 9.19 -1.24
N PHE A 30 -1.97 8.51 -1.45
CA PHE A 30 -1.91 7.25 -2.18
C PHE A 30 -0.91 6.33 -1.49
N GLU A 31 -1.19 5.03 -1.50
CA GLU A 31 -0.35 4.01 -0.89
C GLU A 31 -0.03 2.91 -1.89
N VAL A 32 1.26 2.56 -1.99
CA VAL A 32 1.75 1.39 -2.73
C VAL A 32 2.28 0.36 -1.74
N ARG A 33 1.90 -0.90 -1.94
CA ARG A 33 2.37 -2.02 -1.12
C ARG A 33 2.80 -3.17 -2.01
N ALA A 34 3.91 -3.80 -1.64
CA ALA A 34 4.26 -5.15 -2.08
C ALA A 34 3.97 -6.13 -0.94
N VAL A 35 3.40 -7.29 -1.27
CA VAL A 35 2.95 -8.28 -0.28
C VAL A 35 3.98 -9.39 -0.20
N SER A 36 4.60 -9.58 0.97
CA SER A 36 5.62 -10.62 1.18
C SER A 36 5.06 -12.00 1.50
N ASN A 37 3.81 -12.06 1.98
CA ASN A 37 3.14 -13.29 2.41
C ASN A 37 1.62 -13.08 2.55
N ALA A 38 0.86 -14.17 2.51
CA ALA A 38 -0.55 -14.16 2.86
C ALA A 38 -0.75 -13.99 4.38
N VAL A 39 -1.90 -13.42 4.77
CA VAL A 39 -2.35 -13.37 6.17
C VAL A 39 -2.86 -14.76 6.59
N GLY A 40 -2.46 -15.23 7.76
CA GLY A 40 -2.82 -16.55 8.27
C GLY A 40 -1.99 -16.96 9.49
N PRO A 41 -1.97 -18.26 9.84
CA PRO A 41 -1.05 -18.81 10.83
C PRO A 41 0.39 -18.40 10.54
N ARG A 42 1.19 -18.22 11.59
CA ARG A 42 2.54 -17.67 11.45
C ARG A 42 3.48 -18.72 10.85
N ASP A 43 3.79 -18.55 9.58
CA ASP A 43 4.82 -19.28 8.84
C ASP A 43 5.84 -18.28 8.30
N ARG A 44 7.04 -18.28 8.90
CA ARG A 44 8.12 -17.33 8.55
C ARG A 44 8.91 -17.77 7.33
N ASP A 45 8.91 -19.06 7.01
CA ASP A 45 9.67 -19.59 5.88
C ASP A 45 8.99 -19.23 4.55
N ALA A 46 7.67 -19.02 4.59
CA ALA A 46 6.90 -18.48 3.47
C ALA A 46 7.13 -16.98 3.22
N TRP A 47 7.85 -16.26 4.08
CA TRP A 47 8.02 -14.81 3.95
C TRP A 47 9.06 -14.45 2.89
N ARG A 48 8.64 -13.73 1.86
CA ARG A 48 9.52 -13.25 0.79
C ARG A 48 9.80 -11.76 0.91
N ILE A 49 10.28 -11.32 2.09
CA ILE A 49 10.48 -9.90 2.40
C ILE A 49 11.42 -9.22 1.39
N GLY A 50 12.58 -9.82 1.11
CA GLY A 50 13.55 -9.23 0.19
C GLY A 50 13.00 -9.03 -1.23
N GLU A 51 12.23 -10.00 -1.72
CA GLU A 51 11.57 -9.91 -3.03
C GLU A 51 10.49 -8.82 -3.03
N ALA A 52 9.64 -8.78 -2.00
CA ALA A 52 8.61 -7.75 -1.87
C ALA A 52 9.22 -6.34 -1.82
N LEU A 53 10.31 -6.13 -1.07
CA LEU A 53 11.00 -4.84 -1.03
C LEU A 53 11.62 -4.49 -2.39
N GLY A 54 12.19 -5.46 -3.10
CA GLY A 54 12.72 -5.26 -4.45
C GLY A 54 11.64 -4.81 -5.43
N VAL A 55 10.52 -5.53 -5.49
CA VAL A 55 9.38 -5.16 -6.34
C VAL A 55 8.77 -3.82 -5.93
N LEU A 56 8.72 -3.52 -4.63
CA LEU A 56 8.25 -2.22 -4.15
C LEU A 56 9.13 -1.07 -4.67
N ALA A 57 10.46 -1.23 -4.61
CA ALA A 57 11.39 -0.25 -5.12
C ALA A 57 11.24 -0.06 -6.64
N GLU A 58 11.12 -1.14 -7.41
CA GLU A 58 10.87 -1.09 -8.85
C GLU A 58 9.53 -0.41 -9.18
N ALA A 59 8.46 -0.76 -8.46
CA ALA A 59 7.14 -0.18 -8.66
C ALA A 59 7.14 1.32 -8.34
N PHE A 60 7.79 1.71 -7.25
CA PHE A 60 7.92 3.12 -6.87
C PHE A 60 8.74 3.92 -7.90
N GLY A 61 9.83 3.34 -8.42
CA GLY A 61 10.63 3.97 -9.48
C GLY A 61 9.83 4.29 -10.74
N LYS A 62 8.77 3.53 -11.03
CA LYS A 62 7.85 3.77 -12.17
C LYS A 62 6.87 4.92 -11.93
N LEU A 63 6.79 5.48 -10.72
CA LEU A 63 5.89 6.59 -10.42
C LEU A 63 6.46 7.96 -10.79
N ALA A 64 7.77 8.08 -11.05
CA ALA A 64 8.38 9.38 -11.38
C ALA A 64 7.66 10.12 -12.53
N PRO A 65 7.32 9.48 -13.67
CA PRO A 65 6.59 10.15 -14.75
C PRO A 65 5.17 10.60 -14.35
N VAL A 66 4.53 9.90 -13.39
CA VAL A 66 3.19 10.26 -12.89
C VAL A 66 3.26 11.56 -12.10
N PHE A 67 4.28 11.75 -11.28
CA PHE A 67 4.47 12.99 -10.53
C PHE A 67 4.93 14.16 -11.42
N GLU A 68 5.77 13.89 -12.41
CA GLU A 68 6.23 14.91 -13.36
C GLU A 68 5.11 15.43 -14.27
N SER A 69 4.16 14.57 -14.63
CA SER A 69 3.02 14.93 -15.48
C SER A 69 1.77 15.34 -14.69
N TRP A 70 1.84 15.41 -13.35
CA TRP A 70 0.69 15.72 -12.52
C TRP A 70 0.27 17.20 -12.68
N THR A 71 -0.76 17.44 -13.50
CA THR A 71 -1.52 18.68 -13.50
C THR A 71 -2.55 18.66 -12.38
N ARG A 72 -2.47 19.62 -11.45
CA ARG A 72 -3.42 19.76 -10.34
C ARG A 72 -4.83 19.89 -10.94
N HIS A 73 -5.70 18.90 -10.72
CA HIS A 73 -7.10 19.03 -11.08
C HIS A 73 -7.74 19.93 -10.01
N GLU A 74 -8.05 21.18 -10.35
CA GLU A 74 -8.91 22.00 -9.52
C GLU A 74 -10.34 21.45 -9.60
N PRO A 75 -11.04 21.30 -8.45
CA PRO A 75 -12.45 20.92 -8.44
C PRO A 75 -13.36 21.98 -9.08
#